data_AF-A0A2Z6LZI6-F1
#
_entry.id   AF-A0A2Z6LZI6-F1
#
_cell.length_a   1.000
_cell.length_b   1.000
_cell.length_c   1.000
_cell.angle_alpha   90.00
_cell.angle_beta   90.00
_cell.angle_gamma   90.00
#
_symmetry.space_group_name_H-M   'P 1'
#
loop_
_entity.id
_entity.type
_entity.pdbx_description
1 polymer ?
#
loop_
_entity_poly.entity_id
_entity_poly.type
_entity_poly.pdbx_seq_one_letter_code
_entity_poly.pdbx_strand_id
1 'polypeptide(L)'
;MASSSADDDRDTLKRLKHLGRKLSKNLTSSVDNLLQLLDKLELVLSNLDQNPARPIQESLVLPMKTLISDELLRHTDDDVKISVTACLTEVARITAPNAPYEDEQMKVLVLI
;
A
#
# COMPACT_ATOMS: atom_id res chain seq x y z
N MET A 1 -22.83 -7.30 16.12
CA MET A 1 -21.40 -7.43 15.71
C MET A 1 -21.17 -6.99 14.26
N ALA A 2 -22.11 -7.18 13.31
CA ALA A 2 -21.94 -6.75 11.91
C ALA A 2 -21.83 -5.23 11.66
N SER A 3 -22.28 -4.39 12.59
CA SER A 3 -22.20 -2.93 12.47
C SER A 3 -20.80 -2.36 12.75
N SER A 4 -19.96 -3.06 13.51
CA SER A 4 -18.59 -2.61 13.84
C SER A 4 -17.65 -2.83 12.65
N SER A 5 -17.65 -4.03 12.06
CA SER A 5 -16.74 -4.36 10.96
C SER A 5 -17.02 -3.55 9.68
N ALA A 6 -18.28 -3.22 9.42
CA ALA A 6 -18.65 -2.42 8.24
C ALA A 6 -18.20 -0.95 8.35
N ASP A 7 -18.14 -0.41 9.57
CA ASP A 7 -17.59 0.94 9.79
C ASP A 7 -16.06 0.92 9.74
N ASP A 8 -15.43 -0.11 10.31
CA ASP A 8 -13.98 -0.32 10.25
C ASP A 8 -13.50 -0.46 8.80
N ASP A 9 -14.21 -1.22 7.96
CA ASP A 9 -13.92 -1.35 6.52
C ASP A 9 -14.06 -0.03 5.78
N ARG A 10 -15.09 0.76 6.11
CA ARG A 10 -15.34 2.06 5.48
C ARG A 10 -14.24 3.06 5.81
N ASP A 11 -13.76 3.05 7.04
CA ASP A 11 -12.69 3.94 7.47
C ASP A 11 -11.33 3.49 6.94
N THR A 12 -11.07 2.19 6.88
CA THR A 12 -9.91 1.61 6.19
C THR A 12 -9.88 2.00 4.72
N LEU A 13 -11.01 1.88 4.03
CA LEU A 13 -11.17 2.31 2.63
C LEU A 13 -10.81 3.78 2.42
N LYS A 14 -11.30 4.67 3.31
CA LYS A 14 -10.98 6.12 3.23
C LYS A 14 -9.50 6.37 3.46
N ARG A 15 -8.90 5.69 4.45
CA ARG A 15 -7.47 5.82 4.79
C ARG A 15 -6.58 5.39 3.65
N LEU A 16 -6.82 4.23 3.04
CA LEU A 16 -6.06 3.74 1.88
C LEU A 16 -6.13 4.73 0.71
N LYS A 17 -7.34 5.18 0.34
CA LYS A 17 -7.53 6.16 -0.74
C LYS A 17 -6.81 7.48 -0.45
N HIS A 18 -6.84 7.95 0.80
CA HIS A 18 -6.19 9.19 1.21
C HIS A 18 -4.67 9.09 1.21
N LEU A 19 -4.13 8.04 1.84
CA LEU A 19 -2.69 7.79 1.90
C LEU A 19 -2.11 7.54 0.52
N GLY A 20 -2.77 6.74 -0.33
CA GLY A 20 -2.35 6.54 -1.71
C GLY A 20 -2.22 7.85 -2.49
N ARG A 21 -3.22 8.73 -2.41
CA ARG A 21 -3.17 10.07 -3.05
C ARG A 21 -2.13 10.99 -2.44
N LYS A 22 -1.89 10.92 -1.13
CA LYS A 22 -0.87 11.73 -0.47
C LYS A 22 0.52 11.27 -0.86
N LEU A 23 0.78 9.96 -0.80
CA LEU A 23 2.04 9.37 -1.20
C LEU A 23 2.38 9.71 -2.65
N SER A 24 1.42 9.52 -3.57
CA SER A 24 1.62 9.80 -5.00
C SER A 24 1.94 11.27 -5.30
N LYS A 25 1.50 12.20 -4.44
CA LYS A 25 1.76 13.65 -4.59
C LYS A 25 3.05 14.12 -3.92
N ASN A 26 3.63 13.29 -3.05
CA ASN A 26 4.74 13.67 -2.18
C ASN A 26 6.00 12.82 -2.41
N LEU A 27 6.11 12.17 -3.58
CA LEU A 27 7.27 11.35 -3.97
C LEU A 27 8.59 12.14 -3.94
N THR A 28 8.54 13.44 -4.23
CA THR A 28 9.72 14.34 -4.25
C THR A 28 9.78 15.27 -3.03
N SER A 29 9.00 14.98 -1.99
CA SER A 29 9.01 15.75 -0.74
C SER A 29 10.20 15.36 0.14
N SER A 30 10.28 15.91 1.36
CA SER A 30 11.33 15.53 2.31
C SER A 30 11.25 14.04 2.68
N VAL A 31 12.42 13.46 2.97
CA VAL A 31 12.54 12.06 3.46
C VAL A 31 11.64 11.83 4.66
N ASP A 32 11.63 12.71 5.66
CA ASP A 32 10.78 12.58 6.85
C ASP A 32 9.28 12.50 6.52
N ASN A 33 8.81 13.28 5.54
CA ASN A 33 7.41 13.26 5.14
C ASN A 33 7.08 11.97 4.39
N LEU A 34 8.02 11.49 3.57
CA LEU A 34 7.86 10.24 2.84
C LEU A 34 7.80 9.05 3.81
N LEU A 35 8.73 8.96 4.77
CA LEU A 35 8.74 7.94 5.83
C LEU A 35 7.44 7.95 6.63
N GLN A 36 6.98 9.13 7.07
CA GLN A 36 5.70 9.24 7.80
C GLN A 36 4.49 8.77 6.99
N LEU A 37 4.50 8.92 5.66
CA LEU A 37 3.42 8.44 4.80
C LEU A 37 3.51 6.92 4.60
N LEU A 38 4.71 6.38 4.45
CA LEU A 38 4.96 4.95 4.32
C LEU A 38 4.62 4.20 5.61
N ASP A 39 5.05 4.68 6.77
CA ASP A 39 4.73 4.06 8.07
C ASP A 39 3.22 4.01 8.33
N LYS A 40 2.50 5.08 7.98
CA LYS A 40 1.03 5.11 8.09
C LYS A 40 0.36 4.16 7.12
N LEU A 41 0.94 3.97 5.93
CA LEU A 41 0.42 3.05 4.94
C LEU A 41 0.67 1.60 5.38
N GLU A 42 1.89 1.27 5.80
CA GLU A 42 2.29 -0.02 6.36
C GLU A 42 1.37 -0.42 7.51
N LEU A 43 1.12 0.49 8.46
CA LEU A 43 0.21 0.24 9.58
C LEU A 43 -1.22 -0.10 9.12
N VAL A 44 -1.72 0.55 8.07
CA VAL A 44 -3.05 0.22 7.54
C VAL A 44 -3.03 -1.13 6.83
N LEU A 45 -1.98 -1.42 6.07
CA LEU A 45 -1.82 -2.69 5.35
C LEU A 45 -1.67 -3.88 6.31
N SER A 46 -0.93 -3.73 7.40
CA SER A 46 -0.69 -4.80 8.38
C SER A 46 -1.95 -5.27 9.10
N ASN A 47 -2.97 -4.42 9.17
CA ASN A 47 -4.28 -4.75 9.74
C ASN A 47 -5.26 -5.38 8.74
N LEU A 48 -4.90 -5.51 7.46
CA LEU A 48 -5.76 -6.13 6.47
C LEU A 48 -5.60 -7.64 6.44
N ASP A 49 -6.73 -8.34 6.43
CA ASP A 49 -6.75 -9.77 6.13
C ASP A 49 -6.41 -10.05 4.66
N GLN A 50 -6.03 -11.29 4.41
CA GLN A 50 -5.80 -11.79 3.07
C GLN A 50 -7.11 -11.79 2.26
N ASN A 51 -7.03 -11.36 0.99
CA ASN A 51 -8.17 -11.24 0.07
C ASN A 51 -9.37 -10.43 0.65
N PRO A 52 -9.18 -9.13 0.95
CA PRO A 52 -10.20 -8.29 1.59
C PRO A 52 -11.38 -8.04 0.63
N ALA A 53 -12.44 -7.38 1.10
CA ALA A 53 -13.59 -7.06 0.25
C ALA A 53 -13.18 -6.20 -0.97
N ARG A 54 -13.87 -6.40 -2.12
CA ARG A 54 -13.55 -5.70 -3.39
C ARG A 54 -13.31 -4.18 -3.27
N PRO A 55 -14.11 -3.39 -2.51
CA PRO A 55 -13.85 -1.97 -2.39
C PRO A 55 -12.46 -1.65 -1.79
N ILE A 56 -12.02 -2.44 -0.82
CA ILE A 56 -10.68 -2.32 -0.22
C ILE A 56 -9.62 -2.72 -1.26
N GLN A 57 -9.82 -3.82 -1.98
CA GLN A 57 -8.92 -4.23 -3.07
C GLN A 57 -8.72 -3.11 -4.10
N GLU A 58 -9.81 -2.49 -4.57
CA GLU A 58 -9.76 -1.38 -5.52
C GLU A 58 -9.03 -0.15 -4.95
N SER A 59 -9.11 0.08 -3.64
CA SER A 59 -8.41 1.19 -2.98
C SER A 59 -6.91 0.98 -2.83
N LEU A 60 -6.43 -0.27 -2.90
CA LEU A 60 -5.00 -0.61 -2.84
C LEU A 60 -4.28 -0.30 -4.15
N VAL A 61 -5.00 -0.18 -5.27
CA VAL A 61 -4.41 0.00 -6.60
C VAL A 61 -3.47 1.21 -6.67
N LEU A 62 -3.92 2.37 -6.18
CA LEU A 62 -3.11 3.59 -6.23
C LEU A 62 -1.89 3.52 -5.29
N PRO A 63 -2.02 3.17 -3.99
CA PRO A 63 -0.87 2.92 -3.13
C PRO A 63 0.14 1.96 -3.75
N MET A 64 -0.31 0.83 -4.29
CA MET A 64 0.57 -0.17 -4.91
C MET A 64 1.30 0.40 -6.13
N LYS A 65 0.59 1.03 -7.08
CA LYS A 65 1.22 1.71 -8.23
C LYS A 65 2.27 2.73 -7.82
N THR A 66 2.03 3.41 -6.70
CA THR A 66 2.96 4.39 -6.16
C THR A 66 4.19 3.71 -5.57
N LEU A 67 4.02 2.65 -4.76
CA LEU A 67 5.10 1.89 -4.13
C LEU A 67 6.07 1.28 -5.14
N ILE A 68 5.58 0.92 -6.33
CA ILE A 68 6.36 0.30 -7.40
C ILE A 68 6.93 1.30 -8.41
N SER A 69 6.74 2.60 -8.16
CA SER A 69 7.31 3.64 -9.00
C SER A 69 8.84 3.67 -8.88
N ASP A 70 9.51 4.04 -9.97
CA ASP A 70 10.97 4.16 -9.99
C ASP A 70 11.47 5.14 -8.92
N GLU A 71 10.69 6.18 -8.62
CA GLU A 71 10.99 7.16 -7.58
C GLU A 71 11.14 6.54 -6.19
N LEU A 72 10.32 5.54 -5.86
CA LEU A 72 10.39 4.84 -4.57
C LEU A 72 11.33 3.63 -4.60
N LEU A 73 11.30 2.83 -5.68
CA LEU A 73 12.14 1.64 -5.79
C LEU A 73 13.63 1.98 -5.93
N ARG A 74 13.96 3.13 -6.51
CA ARG A 74 15.34 3.59 -6.75
C ARG A 74 15.71 4.80 -5.88
N HIS A 75 14.95 5.05 -4.83
CA HIS A 75 15.21 6.13 -3.89
C HIS A 75 16.63 6.01 -3.31
N THR A 76 17.31 7.11 -3.00
CA THR A 76 18.71 7.03 -2.53
C THR A 76 18.83 6.74 -1.03
N ASP A 77 17.83 7.18 -0.26
CA ASP A 77 17.74 6.96 1.19
C ASP A 77 17.37 5.50 1.51
N ASP A 78 18.12 4.87 2.42
CA ASP A 78 17.95 3.45 2.75
C ASP A 78 16.73 3.19 3.66
N ASP A 79 16.39 4.12 4.56
CA ASP A 79 15.20 3.98 5.41
C ASP A 79 13.94 4.00 4.55
N VAL A 80 13.90 4.86 3.52
CA VAL A 80 12.80 4.87 2.54
C VAL A 80 12.67 3.51 1.83
N LYS A 81 13.78 2.92 1.38
CA LYS A 81 13.74 1.59 0.73
C LYS A 81 13.24 0.51 1.67
N ILE A 82 13.65 0.53 2.94
CA ILE A 82 13.20 -0.43 3.95
C ILE A 82 11.69 -0.28 4.15
N SER A 83 11.18 0.94 4.35
CA SER A 83 9.74 1.19 4.53
C SER A 83 8.92 0.82 3.29
N VAL A 84 9.43 1.05 2.07
CA VAL A 84 8.80 0.59 0.82
C VAL A 84 8.74 -0.94 0.76
N THR A 85 9.84 -1.61 1.12
CA THR A 85 9.92 -3.09 1.16
C THR A 85 8.94 -3.68 2.17
N ALA A 86 8.80 -3.06 3.34
CA ALA A 86 7.81 -3.45 4.35
C ALA A 86 6.38 -3.33 3.80
N CYS A 87 6.04 -2.20 3.17
CA CYS A 87 4.74 -2.02 2.52
C CYS A 87 4.48 -3.07 1.43
N LEU A 88 5.46 -3.36 0.58
CA LEU A 88 5.33 -4.36 -0.49
C LEU A 88 5.17 -5.78 0.06
N THR A 89 5.83 -6.08 1.18
CA THR A 89 5.68 -7.37 1.89
C THR A 89 4.25 -7.54 2.40
N GLU A 90 3.67 -6.50 2.99
CA GLU A 90 2.27 -6.53 3.43
C GLU A 90 1.30 -6.65 2.25
N VAL A 91 1.56 -5.95 1.15
CA VAL A 91 0.79 -6.11 -0.09
C VAL A 91 0.82 -7.56 -0.57
N ALA A 92 2.00 -8.19 -0.60
CA ALA A 92 2.14 -9.59 -1.00
C ALA A 92 1.36 -10.53 -0.05
N ARG A 93 1.41 -10.29 1.27
CA ARG A 93 0.63 -11.05 2.26
C ARG A 93 -0.88 -10.90 2.03
N ILE A 94 -1.36 -9.68 1.76
CA ILE A 94 -2.78 -9.39 1.51
C ILE A 94 -3.28 -10.09 0.24
N THR A 95 -2.45 -10.15 -0.81
CA THR A 95 -2.86 -10.70 -2.11
C THR A 95 -2.65 -12.21 -2.22
N ALA A 96 -1.83 -12.80 -1.33
CA ALA A 96 -1.59 -14.24 -1.27
C ALA A 96 -2.91 -15.06 -1.23
N PRO A 97 -2.91 -16.32 -1.70
CA PRO A 97 -1.85 -16.99 -2.45
C PRO A 97 -1.72 -16.49 -3.90
N ASN A 98 -2.55 -15.53 -4.31
CA ASN A 98 -2.58 -15.04 -5.69
C ASN A 98 -1.57 -13.91 -5.87
N ALA A 99 -1.11 -13.73 -7.12
CA ALA A 99 -0.36 -12.54 -7.49
C ALA A 99 -1.18 -11.28 -7.17
N PRO A 100 -0.52 -10.13 -6.92
CA PRO A 100 -1.22 -8.86 -6.76
C PRO A 100 -2.15 -8.60 -7.97
N TYR A 101 -3.24 -7.87 -7.69
CA TYR A 101 -4.44 -7.71 -8.53
C TYR A 101 -4.20 -7.63 -10.05
N GLU A 102 -5.21 -8.00 -10.84
CA GLU A 102 -5.22 -8.19 -12.31
C GLU A 102 -4.57 -7.09 -13.20
N ASP A 103 -4.18 -5.96 -12.64
CA ASP A 103 -3.36 -4.95 -13.32
C ASP A 103 -2.05 -5.59 -13.81
N GLU A 104 -1.82 -5.58 -15.12
CA GLU A 104 -0.65 -6.21 -15.75
C GLU A 104 0.68 -5.69 -15.18
N GLN A 105 0.70 -4.45 -14.67
CA GLN A 105 1.88 -3.85 -14.04
C GLN A 105 2.19 -4.47 -12.67
N MET A 106 1.19 -5.02 -11.98
CA MET A 106 1.37 -5.61 -10.64
C MET A 106 1.81 -7.06 -10.70
N LYS A 107 1.44 -7.81 -11.75
CA LYS A 107 1.79 -9.24 -11.92
C LYS A 107 3.30 -9.51 -11.92
N VAL A 108 4.12 -8.53 -12.27
CA VAL A 108 5.57 -8.69 -12.49
C VAL A 108 6.38 -8.59 -11.19
N LEU A 109 5.89 -7.92 -10.15
CA LEU A 109 6.74 -7.42 -9.07
C LEU A 109 6.88 -8.32 -7.83
N VAL A 110 6.15 -9.43 -7.75
CA VAL A 110 6.17 -10.35 -6.58
C VAL A 110 6.90 -11.67 -6.91
N LEU A 111 7.62 -11.73 -8.03
CA LEU A 111 8.43 -12.90 -8.44
C LEU A 111 9.94 -12.72 -8.22
N ILE A 112 10.34 -11.93 -7.21
CA ILE A 112 11.75 -11.70 -6.86
C ILE A 112 12.05 -12.25 -5.47
#